data_AF-A0A0R3E4F9-F1
#
_entry.id   AF-A0A0R3E4F9-F1
#
_cell.length_a   1.000
_cell.length_b   1.000
_cell.length_c   1.000
_cell.angle_alpha   90.00
_cell.angle_beta   90.00
_cell.angle_gamma   90.00
#
_symmetry.space_group_name_H-M   'P 1'
#
loop_
_entity.id
_entity.type
_entity.pdbx_description
1 polymer ?
#
loop_
_entity_poly.entity_id
_entity_poly.type
_entity_poly.pdbx_seq_one_letter_code
_entity_poly.pdbx_strand_id
1 'polypeptide(L)'
;MAPKHHPTPLSGGDRKALTKELGRARTMTTILAGQSAEARAKGETLIRQADKLLCESWNERMWADGGPIDPSPIVDQAINGGYAWLEIECSRCKTRRDVDLAALRHPPITFVHDLASRLRCSKCSKAGRRPSATLLQLASRSRRAVPET
;
A
#
# COMPACT_ATOMS: atom_id res chain seq x y z
N MET A 1 22.10 12.95 28.25
CA MET A 1 21.97 13.23 26.80
C MET A 1 21.56 14.69 26.66
N ALA A 2 22.31 15.49 25.86
CA ALA A 2 22.12 16.93 25.56
C ALA A 2 22.15 17.91 26.76
N PRO A 3 22.72 19.12 26.59
CA PRO A 3 22.12 20.12 25.71
C PRO A 3 22.88 20.28 24.39
N LYS A 4 22.17 20.08 23.27
CA LYS A 4 22.56 20.58 21.95
C LYS A 4 21.95 21.97 21.81
N HIS A 5 22.64 22.99 22.33
CA HIS A 5 22.34 24.38 22.05
C HIS A 5 23.67 25.13 21.99
N HIS A 6 23.91 25.89 20.93
CA HIS A 6 25.11 26.72 20.83
C HIS A 6 24.75 28.17 20.49
N PRO A 7 24.48 29.04 21.49
CA PRO A 7 24.36 30.47 21.27
C PRO A 7 25.34 31.24 22.16
N THR A 8 26.64 31.34 21.82
CA THR A 8 27.57 32.37 22.37
C THR A 8 28.94 32.30 21.67
N PRO A 9 29.72 33.40 21.61
CA PRO A 9 30.95 33.44 20.85
C PRO A 9 32.07 32.71 21.61
N LEU A 10 32.64 31.70 20.97
CA LEU A 10 33.72 30.90 21.53
C LEU A 10 35.09 31.58 21.38
N SER A 11 35.93 31.45 22.42
CA SER A 11 37.35 31.83 22.38
C SER A 11 38.13 30.95 21.38
N GLY A 12 39.36 31.32 21.01
CA GLY A 12 40.11 30.61 19.96
C GLY A 12 40.33 29.10 20.21
N GLY A 13 40.60 28.70 21.45
CA GLY A 13 40.75 27.28 21.83
C GLY A 13 39.42 26.51 21.73
N ASP A 14 38.34 27.13 22.17
CA ASP A 14 37.00 26.54 22.14
C ASP A 14 36.48 26.35 20.71
N ARG A 15 36.85 27.24 19.77
CA ARG A 15 36.52 27.08 18.33
C ARG A 15 37.13 25.81 17.72
N LYS A 16 38.35 25.45 18.12
CA LYS A 16 39.02 24.22 17.63
C LYS A 16 38.33 22.98 18.20
N ALA A 17 37.99 22.98 19.49
CA ALA A 17 37.24 21.90 20.12
C ALA A 17 35.86 21.72 19.47
N LEU A 18 35.13 22.82 19.23
CA LEU A 18 33.85 22.79 18.53
C LEU A 18 33.98 22.21 17.12
N THR A 19 34.99 22.63 16.35
CA THR A 19 35.20 22.11 14.99
C THR A 19 35.40 20.60 14.98
N LYS A 20 36.14 20.06 15.96
CA LYS A 20 36.35 18.61 16.12
C LYS A 20 35.04 17.90 16.45
N GLU A 21 34.24 18.43 17.37
CA GLU A 21 32.94 17.85 17.72
C GLU A 21 31.95 17.91 16.55
N LEU A 22 31.93 19.00 15.79
CA LEU A 22 31.12 19.10 14.56
C LEU A 22 31.56 18.08 13.51
N GLY A 23 32.88 17.83 13.38
CA GLY A 23 33.40 16.76 12.53
C GLY A 23 32.88 15.38 12.96
N ARG A 24 32.98 15.06 14.25
CA ARG A 24 32.43 13.81 14.82
C ARG A 24 30.92 13.70 14.61
N ALA A 25 30.18 14.77 14.87
CA ALA A 25 28.73 14.81 14.72
C ALA A 25 28.33 14.55 13.26
N ARG A 26 29.01 15.16 12.28
CA ARG A 26 28.77 14.92 10.85
C ARG A 26 29.02 13.46 10.46
N THR A 27 30.12 12.87 10.94
CA THR A 27 30.39 11.44 10.71
C THR A 27 29.29 10.56 11.30
N MET A 28 28.87 10.84 12.54
CA MET A 28 27.79 10.10 13.18
C MET A 28 26.45 10.28 12.47
N THR A 29 26.15 11.46 11.92
CA THR A 29 24.96 11.68 11.09
C THR A 29 24.95 10.74 9.89
N THR A 30 26.06 10.61 9.17
CA THR A 30 26.16 9.68 8.01
C THR A 30 25.94 8.23 8.43
N ILE A 31 26.58 7.78 9.52
CA ILE A 31 26.44 6.41 10.03
C ILE A 31 24.98 6.11 10.41
N LEU A 32 24.38 6.97 11.23
CA LEU A 32 23.02 6.77 11.73
C LEU A 32 21.99 6.86 10.60
N ALA A 33 22.19 7.75 9.62
CA ALA A 33 21.33 7.83 8.44
C ALA A 33 21.39 6.54 7.61
N GLY A 34 22.59 5.99 7.40
CA GLY A 34 22.77 4.71 6.71
C GLY A 34 22.08 3.54 7.43
N GLN A 35 22.30 3.41 8.74
CA GLN A 35 21.64 2.38 9.56
C GLN A 35 20.11 2.53 9.55
N SER A 36 19.60 3.76 9.60
CA SER A 36 18.16 4.04 9.53
C SER A 36 17.57 3.63 8.19
N ALA A 37 18.26 3.90 7.07
CA ALA A 37 17.82 3.48 5.75
C ALA A 37 17.81 1.95 5.62
N GLU A 38 18.85 1.27 6.11
CA GLU A 38 18.92 -0.20 6.10
C GLU A 38 17.79 -0.82 6.93
N ALA A 39 17.54 -0.31 8.13
CA ALA A 39 16.45 -0.78 8.99
C ALA A 39 15.08 -0.59 8.33
N ARG A 40 14.85 0.55 7.65
CA ARG A 40 13.62 0.78 6.89
C ARG A 40 13.47 -0.19 5.72
N ALA A 41 14.52 -0.42 4.92
CA ALA A 41 14.45 -1.35 3.80
C ALA A 41 14.11 -2.79 4.24
N LYS A 42 14.67 -3.23 5.38
CA LYS A 42 14.32 -4.52 6.00
C LYS A 42 12.85 -4.54 6.44
N GLY A 43 12.41 -3.48 7.12
CA GLY A 43 11.03 -3.31 7.55
C GLY A 43 10.03 -3.33 6.39
N GLU A 44 10.30 -2.58 5.31
CA GLU A 44 9.46 -2.53 4.11
C GLU A 44 9.33 -3.89 3.43
N THR A 45 10.40 -4.70 3.45
CA THR A 45 10.36 -6.06 2.91
C THR A 45 9.45 -6.96 3.75
N LEU A 46 9.53 -6.85 5.08
CA LEU A 46 8.67 -7.61 5.99
C LEU A 46 7.20 -7.17 5.88
N ILE A 47 6.93 -5.87 5.76
CA ILE A 47 5.58 -5.33 5.55
C ILE A 47 5.00 -5.82 4.22
N ARG A 48 5.77 -5.77 3.12
CA ARG A 48 5.36 -6.34 1.83
C ARG A 48 4.99 -7.82 1.93
N GLN A 49 5.78 -8.60 2.66
CA GLN A 49 5.49 -10.02 2.89
C GLN A 49 4.22 -10.21 3.72
N ALA A 50 4.00 -9.41 4.76
CA ALA A 50 2.78 -9.47 5.57
C ALA A 50 1.54 -9.11 4.75
N ASP A 51 1.61 -8.06 3.94
CA ASP A 51 0.50 -7.65 3.05
C ASP A 51 0.21 -8.70 1.98
N LYS A 52 1.24 -9.35 1.43
CA LYS A 52 1.07 -10.50 0.52
C LYS A 52 0.29 -11.64 1.18
N LEU A 53 0.70 -12.06 2.38
CA LEU A 53 0.04 -13.12 3.14
C LEU A 53 -1.41 -12.76 3.51
N LEU A 54 -1.66 -11.49 3.80
CA LEU A 54 -3.02 -10.99 4.05
C LEU A 54 -3.91 -11.14 2.80
N CYS A 55 -3.39 -10.86 1.61
CA CYS A 55 -4.12 -11.05 0.36
C CYS A 55 -4.38 -12.53 0.06
N GLU A 56 -3.38 -13.39 0.24
CA GLU A 56 -3.50 -14.84 0.06
C GLU A 56 -4.57 -15.42 1.00
N SER A 57 -4.46 -15.13 2.30
CA SER A 57 -5.45 -15.59 3.29
C SER A 57 -6.86 -15.05 3.06
N TRP A 58 -6.98 -13.83 2.51
CA TRP A 58 -8.30 -13.31 2.12
C TRP A 58 -8.87 -14.07 0.92
N ASN A 59 -8.07 -14.36 -0.11
CA ASN A 59 -8.51 -15.18 -1.24
C ASN A 59 -8.94 -16.60 -0.82
N GLU A 60 -8.20 -17.23 0.09
CA GLU A 60 -8.58 -18.55 0.63
C GLU A 60 -9.93 -18.50 1.36
N ARG A 61 -10.14 -17.48 2.21
CA ARG A 61 -11.43 -17.25 2.86
C ARG A 61 -12.56 -17.02 1.84
N MET A 62 -12.31 -16.19 0.82
CA MET A 62 -13.27 -15.95 -0.27
C MET A 62 -13.68 -17.25 -0.97
N TRP A 63 -12.75 -18.18 -1.15
CA TRP A 63 -13.01 -19.48 -1.77
C TRP A 63 -13.76 -20.44 -0.83
N ALA A 64 -13.38 -20.48 0.45
CA ALA A 64 -13.96 -21.40 1.43
C ALA A 64 -15.37 -20.99 1.88
N ASP A 65 -15.55 -19.71 2.24
CA ASP A 65 -16.76 -19.23 2.92
C ASP A 65 -17.71 -18.48 1.98
N GLY A 66 -17.20 -17.95 0.86
CA GLY A 66 -17.96 -17.21 -0.14
C GLY A 66 -18.34 -15.78 0.25
N GLY A 67 -18.54 -14.93 -0.77
CA GLY A 67 -18.93 -13.52 -0.61
C GLY A 67 -17.79 -12.62 -0.08
N PRO A 68 -17.94 -11.28 -0.11
CA PRO A 68 -16.90 -10.38 0.38
C PRO A 68 -16.76 -10.49 1.91
N ILE A 69 -15.61 -11.02 2.37
CA ILE A 69 -15.35 -11.30 3.78
C ILE A 69 -14.55 -10.17 4.44
N ASP A 70 -15.00 -9.75 5.62
CA ASP A 70 -14.34 -8.80 6.52
C ASP A 70 -13.49 -9.56 7.57
N PRO A 71 -12.26 -9.10 7.90
CA PRO A 71 -11.50 -8.04 7.25
C PRO A 71 -10.81 -8.47 5.97
N SER A 72 -10.96 -7.63 4.95
CA SER A 72 -10.15 -7.65 3.74
C SER A 72 -8.90 -6.80 3.92
N PRO A 73 -7.87 -6.94 3.07
CA PRO A 73 -6.82 -5.93 2.98
C PRO A 73 -7.39 -4.56 2.58
N ILE A 74 -6.66 -3.51 2.97
CA ILE A 74 -6.79 -2.17 2.38
C ILE A 74 -6.26 -2.22 0.95
N VAL A 75 -6.80 -1.39 0.05
CA VAL A 75 -6.34 -1.35 -1.35
C VAL A 75 -4.83 -1.13 -1.48
N ASP A 76 -4.25 -0.23 -0.69
CA ASP A 76 -2.79 0.02 -0.70
C ASP A 76 -1.99 -1.19 -0.21
N GLN A 77 -2.50 -1.95 0.77
CA GLN A 77 -1.88 -3.20 1.20
C GLN A 77 -1.94 -4.25 0.10
N ALA A 78 -3.07 -4.34 -0.62
CA ALA A 78 -3.18 -5.27 -1.75
C ALA A 78 -2.15 -4.95 -2.84
N ILE A 79 -1.99 -3.68 -3.18
CA ILE A 79 -0.97 -3.21 -4.14
C ILE A 79 0.44 -3.53 -3.62
N ASN A 80 0.74 -3.21 -2.35
CA ASN A 80 2.04 -3.45 -1.74
C ASN A 80 2.39 -4.95 -1.67
N GLY A 81 1.40 -5.81 -1.42
CA GLY A 81 1.51 -7.26 -1.45
C GLY A 81 1.62 -7.87 -2.85
N GLY A 82 1.57 -7.06 -3.91
CA GLY A 82 1.68 -7.50 -5.30
C GLY A 82 0.37 -7.98 -5.93
N TYR A 83 -0.78 -7.66 -5.33
CA TYR A 83 -2.13 -8.00 -5.80
C TYR A 83 -2.86 -6.76 -6.34
N ALA A 84 -2.35 -6.20 -7.45
CA ALA A 84 -2.87 -4.95 -8.03
C ALA A 84 -4.20 -5.11 -8.79
N TRP A 85 -4.75 -6.33 -8.92
CA TRP A 85 -5.97 -6.58 -9.68
C TRP A 85 -7.06 -7.21 -8.80
N LEU A 86 -8.30 -6.78 -9.00
CA LEU A 86 -9.48 -7.36 -8.36
C LEU A 86 -10.46 -7.89 -9.41
N GLU A 87 -10.70 -9.19 -9.40
CA GLU A 87 -11.72 -9.81 -10.23
C GLU A 87 -13.10 -9.57 -9.61
N ILE A 88 -14.01 -9.02 -10.39
CA ILE A 88 -15.39 -8.74 -9.99
C ILE A 88 -16.39 -9.31 -10.98
N GLU A 89 -17.62 -9.49 -10.51
CA GLU A 89 -18.78 -9.84 -11.32
C GLU A 89 -19.94 -8.88 -11.04
N CYS A 90 -20.62 -8.42 -12.09
CA CYS A 90 -21.84 -7.64 -11.92
C CYS A 90 -22.96 -8.53 -11.35
N SER A 91 -23.51 -8.18 -10.18
CA SER A 91 -24.59 -8.96 -9.55
C SER A 91 -25.82 -9.16 -10.44
N ARG A 92 -26.11 -8.20 -11.34
CA ARG A 92 -27.23 -8.23 -12.28
C ARG A 92 -26.92 -8.95 -13.59
N CYS A 93 -26.01 -8.40 -14.40
CA CYS A 93 -25.77 -8.90 -15.77
C CYS A 93 -24.68 -9.98 -15.84
N LYS A 94 -24.12 -10.39 -14.70
CA LYS A 94 -23.09 -11.43 -14.56
C LYS A 94 -21.82 -11.19 -15.40
N THR A 95 -21.64 -9.97 -15.90
CA THR A 95 -20.42 -9.59 -16.62
C THR A 95 -19.28 -9.51 -15.63
N ARG A 96 -18.26 -10.34 -15.85
CA ARG A 96 -16.99 -10.31 -15.11
C ARG A 96 -16.04 -9.25 -15.66
N ARG A 97 -15.20 -8.69 -14.81
CA ARG A 97 -14.19 -7.69 -15.15
C ARG A 97 -13.05 -7.72 -14.13
N ASP A 98 -11.84 -7.43 -14.60
CA ASP A 98 -10.70 -7.15 -13.74
C ASP A 98 -10.59 -5.64 -13.53
N VAL A 99 -10.46 -5.22 -12.27
CA VAL A 99 -10.27 -3.82 -11.86
C VAL A 99 -8.83 -3.64 -11.46
N ASP A 100 -8.15 -2.68 -12.11
CA ASP A 100 -6.84 -2.21 -11.69
C ASP A 100 -7.01 -1.36 -10.42
N LEU A 101 -6.49 -1.87 -9.31
CA LEU A 101 -6.54 -1.20 -8.01
C LEU A 101 -5.60 0.00 -7.96
N ALA A 102 -4.45 -0.05 -8.65
CA ALA A 102 -3.49 1.05 -8.68
C ALA A 102 -3.98 2.25 -9.49
N ALA A 103 -4.79 1.99 -10.53
CA ALA A 103 -5.44 3.06 -11.31
C ALA A 103 -6.74 3.58 -10.67
N LEU A 104 -7.28 2.89 -9.66
CA LEU A 104 -8.53 3.27 -9.00
C LEU A 104 -8.30 4.45 -8.06
N ARG A 105 -9.11 5.51 -8.18
CA ARG A 105 -9.11 6.58 -7.18
C ARG A 105 -9.86 6.11 -5.93
N HIS A 106 -9.16 6.05 -4.80
CA HIS A 106 -9.76 5.71 -3.51
C HIS A 106 -9.10 6.50 -2.36
N PRO A 107 -9.82 6.72 -1.25
CA PRO A 107 -9.18 7.11 0.02
C PRO A 107 -8.14 6.06 0.47
N PRO A 108 -7.02 6.45 1.11
CA PRO A 108 -5.94 5.54 1.50
C PRO A 108 -6.37 4.38 2.40
N ILE A 109 -7.42 4.57 3.19
CA ILE A 109 -7.95 3.57 4.13
C ILE A 109 -9.11 2.74 3.56
N THR A 110 -9.29 2.73 2.24
CA THR A 110 -10.38 1.98 1.62
C THR A 110 -10.08 0.48 1.68
N PHE A 111 -10.98 -0.28 2.28
CA PHE A 111 -10.92 -1.74 2.24
C PHE A 111 -11.42 -2.28 0.89
N VAL A 112 -10.84 -3.40 0.45
CA VAL A 112 -11.27 -4.07 -0.79
C VAL A 112 -12.75 -4.44 -0.75
N HIS A 113 -13.28 -4.92 0.37
CA HIS A 113 -14.70 -5.29 0.49
C HIS A 113 -15.66 -4.11 0.27
N ASP A 114 -15.27 -2.88 0.64
CA ASP A 114 -16.07 -1.67 0.42
C ASP A 114 -16.30 -1.37 -1.07
N LEU A 115 -15.39 -1.83 -1.94
CA LEU A 115 -15.46 -1.57 -3.39
C LEU A 115 -16.69 -2.21 -4.04
N ALA A 116 -17.26 -3.27 -3.44
CA ALA A 116 -18.47 -3.93 -3.91
C ALA A 116 -19.63 -2.94 -4.14
N SER A 117 -19.76 -1.95 -3.25
CA SER A 117 -20.80 -0.91 -3.31
C SER A 117 -20.44 0.29 -4.19
N ARG A 118 -19.14 0.50 -4.47
CA ARG A 118 -18.61 1.68 -5.17
C ARG A 118 -18.45 1.46 -6.67
N LEU A 119 -18.11 0.23 -7.07
CA LEU A 119 -17.91 -0.11 -8.48
C LEU A 119 -19.24 -0.07 -9.26
N ARG A 120 -19.14 0.24 -10.56
CA ARG A 120 -20.31 0.38 -11.45
C ARG A 120 -20.08 -0.43 -12.71
N CYS A 121 -21.06 -1.27 -13.05
CA CYS A 121 -21.07 -1.96 -14.33
C CYS A 121 -21.40 -0.98 -15.46
N SER A 122 -20.53 -0.86 -16.47
CA SER A 122 -20.72 0.04 -17.61
C SER A 122 -22.01 -0.27 -18.39
N LYS A 123 -22.29 -1.55 -18.65
CA LYS A 123 -23.52 -2.00 -19.34
C LYS A 123 -24.77 -1.64 -18.57
N CYS A 124 -24.81 -1.93 -17.27
CA CYS A 124 -25.97 -1.61 -16.44
C CYS A 124 -26.13 -0.11 -16.20
N SER A 125 -25.01 0.62 -16.07
CA SER A 125 -25.02 2.08 -15.90
C SER A 125 -25.64 2.78 -17.11
N LYS A 126 -25.30 2.36 -18.33
CA LYS A 126 -25.94 2.86 -19.58
C LYS A 126 -27.46 2.62 -19.60
N ALA A 127 -27.93 1.56 -18.94
CA ALA A 127 -29.36 1.25 -18.80
C ALA A 127 -30.02 1.94 -17.58
N GLY A 128 -29.35 2.88 -16.91
CA GLY A 128 -29.87 3.57 -15.72
C GLY A 128 -29.90 2.72 -14.45
N ARG A 129 -29.11 1.63 -14.40
CA ARG A 129 -29.11 0.66 -13.29
C ARG A 129 -27.77 0.69 -12.55
N ARG A 130 -27.82 0.50 -11.22
CA ARG A 130 -26.65 0.56 -10.34
C ARG A 130 -26.52 -0.70 -9.48
N PRO A 131 -26.28 -1.87 -10.10
CA PRO A 131 -26.02 -3.09 -9.34
C PRO A 131 -24.70 -3.01 -8.57
N SER A 132 -24.62 -3.68 -7.42
CA SER A 132 -23.36 -3.92 -6.72
C SER A 132 -22.47 -4.88 -7.50
N ALA A 133 -21.16 -4.79 -7.26
CA ALA A 133 -20.20 -5.78 -7.74
C ALA A 133 -20.08 -6.91 -6.70
N THR A 134 -20.16 -8.15 -7.17
CA THR A 134 -19.70 -9.32 -6.43
C THR A 134 -18.19 -9.38 -6.57
N LEU A 135 -17.46 -9.34 -5.46
CA LEU A 135 -16.01 -9.51 -5.46
C LEU A 135 -15.70 -11.00 -5.56
N LEU A 136 -14.72 -11.36 -6.39
CA LEU A 136 -14.33 -12.76 -6.59
C LEU A 136 -12.99 -13.07 -5.94
N GLN A 137 -11.93 -12.38 -6.34
CA GLN A 137 -10.58 -12.63 -5.81
C GLN A 137 -9.61 -11.51 -6.19
N LEU A 138 -8.58 -11.35 -5.38
CA LEU A 138 -7.40 -10.56 -5.72
C LEU A 138 -6.46 -11.35 -6.62
N ALA A 139 -5.78 -10.66 -7.53
CA ALA A 139 -4.80 -11.24 -8.45
C ALA A 139 -3.58 -10.34 -8.64
N SER A 140 -2.42 -10.95 -8.91
CA SER A 140 -1.19 -10.23 -9.20
C SER A 140 -1.11 -9.68 -10.62
N ARG A 141 -1.87 -10.26 -11.54
CA ARG A 141 -1.98 -9.85 -12.94
C ARG A 141 -3.43 -9.90 -13.37
N SER A 142 -3.79 -9.04 -14.32
CA SER A 142 -5.04 -9.19 -15.06
C SER A 142 -5.08 -10.58 -15.70
N ARG A 143 -6.13 -11.36 -15.40
CA ARG A 143 -6.37 -12.63 -16.09
C ARG A 143 -7.07 -12.41 -17.42
N ARG A 144 -7.63 -11.22 -17.61
CA ARG A 144 -8.23 -10.74 -18.86
C ARG A 144 -7.37 -9.63 -19.42
N ALA A 145 -6.23 -9.99 -20.02
CA ALA A 145 -5.65 -9.15 -21.07
C ALA A 145 -6.73 -9.02 -22.15
N VAL A 146 -7.35 -7.85 -22.28
CA VAL A 146 -8.37 -7.62 -23.30
C VAL A 146 -7.64 -7.42 -24.62
N PRO A 147 -7.95 -8.18 -25.69
CA PRO A 147 -7.80 -7.64 -27.03
C PRO A 147 -8.98 -6.68 -27.21
N GLU A 148 -8.75 -5.37 -27.03
CA GLU A 148 -9.71 -4.38 -27.51
C GLU A 148 -9.43 -4.17 -29.00
N THR A 149 -10.38 -4.62 -29.82
CA THR A 149 -10.57 -4.24 -31.23
C THR A 149 -10.89 -2.76 -31.36
#